data_AF-A0A8B6BVF2-F1
#
_entry.id   AF-A0A8B6BVF2-F1
#
_cell.length_a   1.000
_cell.length_b   1.000
_cell.length_c   1.000
_cell.angle_alpha   90.00
_cell.angle_beta   90.00
_cell.angle_gamma   90.00
#
_symmetry.space_group_name_H-M   'P 1'
#
loop_
_entity.id
_entity.type
_entity.pdbx_description
1 polymer ?
#
loop_
_entity_poly.entity_id
_entity_poly.type
_entity_poly.pdbx_seq_one_letter_code
_entity_poly.pdbx_strand_id
1 'polypeptide(L)'
;MMTKHMHMLVCCRSAWDDVIPINDNILKELKFWYFECESLSFQRIVPINRIPQRVIFTDASQYAGAGFIMNDNKIVHFMFDGHERSKSSTWRELKTVEKNISSFKSDLTGKFVKLYTDNQNVVQIVKKGSMKVELQDIALSLFHICLSHNIFLDVEWIPRDKNTYADYLSKIFDYDDWGVSYQIFIYFDKLWGPFTCDRFADSKNKKVDYFNSRYYSPDTSGVDAFAYDWSAHNNWLVPPVCLVSKCLNHMRLCKAKGTLVVPKWPSALFWPILVNRFSDRFKSFVIDFREYVKPMNFFTKGSQEKSIFAQRPFNSNVYVLLLDFSKY
;
A
#
# COMPACT_ATOMS: atom_id res chain seq x y z
N MET A 1 -15.48 -15.49 -14.89
CA MET A 1 -15.56 -14.29 -14.03
C MET A 1 -16.57 -13.24 -14.53
N MET A 2 -17.03 -13.29 -15.78
CA MET A 2 -17.86 -12.22 -16.37
C MET A 2 -19.03 -12.74 -17.23
N THR A 3 -19.72 -13.80 -16.79
CA THR A 3 -20.85 -14.37 -17.54
C THR A 3 -22.11 -14.47 -16.69
N LYS A 4 -22.11 -13.95 -15.46
CA LYS A 4 -23.21 -14.19 -14.52
C LYS A 4 -24.47 -13.41 -14.90
N HIS A 5 -24.36 -12.14 -15.27
CA HIS A 5 -25.52 -11.36 -15.68
C HIS A 5 -26.05 -11.84 -17.03
N MET A 6 -25.17 -12.17 -17.98
CA MET A 6 -25.57 -12.81 -19.23
C MET A 6 -26.28 -14.14 -19.00
N HIS A 7 -25.73 -15.02 -18.14
CA HIS A 7 -26.36 -16.31 -17.83
C HIS A 7 -27.71 -16.12 -17.14
N MET A 8 -27.83 -15.19 -16.19
CA MET A 8 -29.11 -14.87 -15.57
C MET A 8 -30.13 -14.36 -16.59
N LEU A 9 -29.73 -13.46 -17.50
CA LEU A 9 -30.60 -12.97 -18.57
C LEU A 9 -31.13 -14.11 -19.43
N VAL A 10 -30.24 -15.02 -19.84
CA VAL A 10 -30.59 -16.21 -20.62
C VAL A 10 -31.53 -17.14 -19.82
N CYS A 11 -31.33 -17.30 -18.52
CA CYS A 11 -32.21 -18.09 -17.68
C CYS A 11 -33.59 -17.46 -17.45
N CYS A 12 -33.75 -16.14 -17.64
CA CYS A 12 -35.03 -15.44 -17.50
C CYS A 12 -35.93 -15.56 -18.73
N ARG A 13 -35.45 -16.15 -19.84
CA ARG A 13 -36.24 -16.32 -21.06
C ARG A 13 -37.29 -17.42 -20.92
N SER A 14 -38.46 -17.20 -21.49
CA SER A 14 -39.57 -18.15 -21.58
C SER A 14 -39.56 -18.96 -22.88
N ALA A 15 -39.04 -18.37 -23.96
CA ALA A 15 -38.88 -19.01 -25.27
C ALA A 15 -37.49 -18.70 -25.87
N TRP A 16 -37.14 -19.41 -26.95
CA TRP A 16 -35.88 -19.22 -27.66
C TRP A 16 -35.77 -17.87 -28.36
N ASP A 17 -36.90 -17.34 -28.86
CA ASP A 17 -36.98 -16.10 -29.65
C ASP A 17 -37.35 -14.87 -28.81
N ASP A 18 -37.31 -14.98 -27.48
CA ASP A 18 -37.63 -13.87 -26.59
C ASP A 18 -36.62 -12.72 -26.74
N VAL A 19 -37.14 -11.51 -26.97
CA VAL A 19 -36.35 -10.28 -26.97
C VAL A 19 -36.16 -9.83 -25.53
N ILE A 20 -34.94 -9.96 -25.02
CA ILE A 20 -34.63 -9.63 -23.63
C ILE A 20 -33.84 -8.31 -23.57
N PRO A 21 -34.30 -7.30 -22.79
CA PRO A 21 -33.60 -6.03 -22.72
C PRO A 21 -32.23 -6.17 -22.06
N ILE A 22 -31.20 -5.63 -22.72
CA ILE A 22 -29.85 -5.55 -22.20
C ILE A 22 -29.79 -4.39 -21.20
N ASN A 23 -29.54 -4.70 -19.93
CA ASN A 23 -29.26 -3.68 -18.92
C ASN A 23 -27.77 -3.31 -18.89
N ASP A 24 -27.43 -2.26 -18.13
CA ASP A 24 -26.05 -1.76 -18.04
C ASP A 24 -25.04 -2.80 -17.55
N ASN A 25 -25.43 -3.72 -16.68
CA ASN A 25 -24.54 -4.77 -16.17
C ASN A 25 -24.20 -5.80 -17.26
N ILE A 26 -25.19 -6.15 -18.09
CA ILE A 26 -25.00 -7.05 -19.23
C ILE A 26 -24.16 -6.36 -20.30
N LEU A 27 -24.41 -5.07 -20.56
CA LEU A 27 -23.60 -4.29 -21.49
C LEU A 27 -22.13 -4.21 -21.03
N LYS A 28 -21.87 -4.09 -19.73
CA LYS A 28 -20.51 -4.14 -19.16
C LYS A 28 -19.87 -5.51 -19.37
N GLU A 29 -20.57 -6.62 -19.11
CA GLU A 29 -20.06 -7.97 -19.37
C GLU A 29 -19.77 -8.19 -20.86
N LEU A 30 -20.66 -7.76 -21.75
CA LEU A 30 -20.48 -7.85 -23.20
C LEU A 30 -19.28 -7.04 -23.68
N LYS A 31 -19.15 -5.78 -23.22
CA LYS A 31 -17.98 -4.94 -23.54
C LYS A 31 -16.69 -5.56 -23.02
N PHE A 32 -16.70 -6.10 -21.80
CA PHE A 32 -15.54 -6.81 -21.25
C PHE A 32 -15.08 -7.92 -22.19
N TRP A 33 -15.98 -8.81 -22.62
CA TRP A 33 -15.58 -9.89 -23.53
C TRP A 33 -15.21 -9.38 -24.92
N TYR A 34 -15.88 -8.35 -25.44
CA TYR A 34 -15.53 -7.76 -26.72
C TYR A 34 -14.09 -7.23 -26.74
N PHE A 35 -13.64 -6.58 -25.67
CA PHE A 35 -12.28 -6.02 -25.59
C PHE A 35 -11.22 -7.03 -25.12
N GLU A 36 -11.56 -7.94 -24.22
CA GLU A 36 -10.60 -8.85 -23.59
C GLU A 36 -10.51 -10.23 -24.27
N CYS A 37 -11.41 -10.59 -25.19
CA CYS A 37 -11.36 -11.89 -25.87
C CYS A 37 -10.02 -12.13 -26.59
N GLU A 38 -9.44 -11.10 -27.20
CA GLU A 38 -8.15 -11.20 -27.89
C GLU A 38 -6.97 -11.32 -26.91
N SER A 39 -7.04 -10.69 -25.74
CA SER A 39 -5.99 -10.79 -24.71
C SER A 39 -6.01 -12.15 -24.01
N LEU A 40 -7.18 -12.77 -23.89
CA LEU A 40 -7.41 -14.05 -23.22
C LEU A 40 -7.14 -15.28 -24.11
N SER A 41 -7.16 -15.12 -25.44
CA SER A 41 -6.99 -16.22 -26.40
C SER A 41 -5.61 -16.91 -26.35
N PHE A 42 -4.64 -16.31 -25.67
CA PHE A 42 -3.30 -16.89 -25.45
C PHE A 42 -3.15 -17.68 -24.15
N GLN A 43 -4.18 -17.75 -23.30
CA GLN A 43 -4.14 -18.57 -22.08
C GLN A 43 -4.49 -20.03 -22.38
N ARG A 44 -3.52 -20.93 -22.16
CA ARG A 44 -3.71 -22.37 -22.33
C ARG A 44 -4.81 -22.90 -21.40
N ILE A 45 -5.83 -23.53 -21.99
CA ILE A 45 -6.98 -24.18 -21.32
C ILE A 45 -6.59 -25.49 -20.58
N VAL A 46 -5.32 -25.91 -20.67
CA VAL A 46 -4.86 -27.17 -20.06
C VAL A 46 -4.84 -27.03 -18.53
N PRO A 47 -5.37 -27.98 -17.75
CA PRO A 47 -5.16 -28.01 -16.31
C PRO A 47 -3.67 -28.11 -16.05
N ILE A 48 -3.09 -27.02 -15.60
CA ILE A 48 -1.69 -26.96 -15.30
C ILE A 48 -1.49 -27.64 -13.94
N ASN A 49 -1.20 -28.94 -13.95
CA ASN A 49 -0.58 -29.64 -12.81
C ASN A 49 0.86 -29.11 -12.63
N ARG A 50 1.02 -27.84 -12.26
CA ARG A 50 2.33 -27.27 -11.93
C ARG A 50 2.48 -27.20 -10.43
N ILE A 51 3.70 -27.48 -9.99
CA ILE A 51 4.15 -27.18 -8.64
C ILE A 51 4.07 -25.65 -8.46
N PRO A 52 3.43 -25.14 -7.39
CA PRO A 52 3.40 -23.71 -7.12
C PRO A 52 4.82 -23.18 -6.94
N GLN A 53 5.17 -22.17 -7.73
CA GLN A 53 6.48 -21.51 -7.66
C GLN A 53 6.51 -20.49 -6.52
N ARG A 54 5.34 -20.02 -6.09
CA ARG A 54 5.14 -19.15 -4.93
C ARG A 54 3.89 -19.59 -4.18
N VAL A 55 3.98 -19.52 -2.86
CA VAL A 55 2.88 -19.80 -1.94
C VAL A 55 2.69 -18.57 -1.07
N ILE A 56 1.47 -18.03 -1.06
CA ILE A 56 1.11 -16.82 -0.33
C ILE A 56 0.03 -17.17 0.69
N PHE A 57 0.13 -16.59 1.87
CA PHE A 57 -0.93 -16.63 2.88
C PHE A 57 -1.41 -15.21 3.13
N THR A 58 -2.71 -15.03 3.21
CA THR A 58 -3.32 -13.72 3.46
C THR A 58 -4.36 -13.82 4.56
N ASP A 59 -4.51 -12.73 5.32
CA ASP A 59 -5.55 -12.59 6.32
C ASP A 59 -5.92 -11.11 6.48
N ALA A 60 -7.17 -10.82 6.83
CA ALA A 60 -7.61 -9.48 7.14
C ALA A 60 -8.35 -9.41 8.47
N SER A 61 -7.96 -8.45 9.29
CA SER A 61 -8.68 -8.11 10.51
C SER A 61 -9.72 -7.01 10.25
N GLN A 62 -10.29 -6.47 11.33
CA GLN A 62 -11.12 -5.27 11.23
C GLN A 62 -10.32 -4.03 10.81
N TYR A 63 -9.02 -3.97 11.12
CA TYR A 63 -8.22 -2.75 11.04
C TYR A 63 -7.14 -2.79 9.95
N ALA A 64 -6.63 -3.97 9.61
CA ALA A 64 -5.54 -4.13 8.68
C ALA A 64 -5.67 -5.40 7.85
N GLY A 65 -5.02 -5.38 6.68
CA GLY A 65 -4.82 -6.55 5.84
C GLY A 65 -3.34 -6.91 5.81
N ALA A 66 -3.03 -8.20 5.82
CA ALA A 66 -1.66 -8.66 5.72
C ALA A 66 -1.54 -9.93 4.88
N GLY A 67 -0.31 -10.19 4.44
CA GLY A 67 0.06 -11.47 3.88
C GLY A 67 1.56 -11.59 3.70
N PHE A 68 2.00 -12.81 3.39
CA PHE A 68 3.42 -13.11 3.25
C PHE A 68 3.67 -14.20 2.21
N ILE A 69 4.87 -14.19 1.63
CA ILE A 69 5.36 -15.28 0.80
C ILE A 69 6.05 -16.29 1.69
N MET A 70 5.61 -17.56 1.61
CA MET A 70 6.23 -18.66 2.33
C MET A 70 7.72 -18.77 1.97
N ASN A 71 8.57 -18.91 2.99
CA ASN A 71 10.03 -19.07 2.89
C ASN A 71 10.84 -17.85 2.40
N ASP A 72 10.21 -16.69 2.14
CA ASP A 72 10.91 -15.52 1.58
C ASP A 72 11.00 -14.32 2.56
N ASN A 73 10.49 -14.41 3.79
CA ASN A 73 10.39 -13.30 4.77
C ASN A 73 9.77 -12.00 4.21
N LYS A 74 9.13 -12.05 3.03
CA LYS A 74 8.49 -10.92 2.38
C LYS A 74 7.07 -10.78 2.91
N ILE A 75 6.79 -9.63 3.52
CA ILE A 75 5.51 -9.33 4.17
C ILE A 75 4.88 -8.11 3.50
N VAL A 76 3.58 -8.19 3.27
CA VAL A 76 2.70 -7.07 2.97
C VAL A 76 1.86 -6.81 4.20
N HIS A 77 1.76 -5.56 4.58
CA HIS A 77 0.87 -5.11 5.65
C HIS A 77 0.41 -3.69 5.33
N PHE A 78 -0.86 -3.42 5.56
CA PHE A 78 -1.44 -2.09 5.37
C PHE A 78 -2.67 -1.90 6.25
N MET A 79 -2.91 -0.64 6.63
CA MET A 79 -4.07 -0.25 7.42
C MET A 79 -5.27 0.07 6.52
N PHE A 80 -6.46 -0.34 6.96
CA PHE A 80 -7.72 0.08 6.37
C PHE A 80 -8.09 1.49 6.85
N ASP A 81 -8.54 2.35 5.95
CA ASP A 81 -9.12 3.64 6.33
C ASP A 81 -10.53 3.48 6.94
N GLY A 82 -11.14 4.58 7.41
CA GLY A 82 -12.44 4.53 8.08
C GLY A 82 -13.57 3.97 7.22
N HIS A 83 -13.53 4.20 5.90
CA HIS A 83 -14.50 3.67 4.96
C HIS A 83 -14.23 2.19 4.65
N GLU A 84 -12.98 1.80 4.45
CA GLU A 84 -12.59 0.40 4.25
C GLU A 84 -12.92 -0.47 5.48
N ARG A 85 -12.80 0.09 6.69
CA ARG A 85 -13.18 -0.61 7.94
C ARG A 85 -14.67 -0.87 8.08
N SER A 86 -15.52 -0.03 7.49
CA SER A 86 -16.97 -0.21 7.55
C SER A 86 -17.47 -1.26 6.54
N LYS A 87 -16.62 -1.67 5.60
CA LYS A 87 -16.93 -2.75 4.66
C LYS A 87 -16.98 -4.12 5.35
N SER A 88 -17.65 -5.06 4.69
CA SER A 88 -17.79 -6.44 5.18
C SER A 88 -16.44 -7.16 5.32
N SER A 89 -16.38 -8.17 6.20
CA SER A 89 -15.18 -9.01 6.35
C SER A 89 -14.71 -9.62 5.02
N THR A 90 -15.62 -10.18 4.21
CA THR A 90 -15.30 -10.71 2.88
C THR A 90 -14.70 -9.65 1.94
N TRP A 91 -15.16 -8.39 2.03
CA TRP A 91 -14.59 -7.30 1.25
C TRP A 91 -13.15 -7.01 1.67
N ARG A 92 -12.88 -6.93 2.98
CA ARG A 92 -11.54 -6.66 3.50
C ARG A 92 -10.56 -7.78 3.16
N GLU A 93 -11.00 -9.03 3.23
CA GLU A 93 -10.16 -10.17 2.85
C GLU A 93 -9.89 -10.23 1.35
N LEU A 94 -10.90 -10.01 0.51
CA LEU A 94 -10.70 -9.96 -0.93
C LEU A 94 -9.77 -8.79 -1.33
N LYS A 95 -9.93 -7.63 -0.69
CA LYS A 95 -9.03 -6.48 -0.87
C LYS A 95 -7.60 -6.80 -0.42
N THR A 96 -7.44 -7.60 0.62
CA THR A 96 -6.14 -8.05 1.10
C THR A 96 -5.45 -8.98 0.11
N VAL A 97 -6.20 -9.90 -0.52
CA VAL A 97 -5.68 -10.71 -1.63
C VAL A 97 -5.20 -9.81 -2.78
N GLU A 98 -6.04 -8.90 -3.25
CA GLU A 98 -5.69 -7.97 -4.33
C GLU A 98 -4.42 -7.15 -4.02
N LYS A 99 -4.35 -6.55 -2.82
CA LYS A 99 -3.18 -5.77 -2.39
C LYS A 99 -1.91 -6.62 -2.27
N ASN A 100 -2.00 -7.86 -1.79
CA ASN A 100 -0.84 -8.77 -1.73
C ASN A 100 -0.32 -9.10 -3.13
N ILE A 101 -1.20 -9.48 -4.05
CA ILE A 101 -0.81 -9.79 -5.43
C ILE A 101 -0.21 -8.57 -6.14
N SER A 102 -0.80 -7.39 -5.93
CA SER A 102 -0.28 -6.12 -6.46
C SER A 102 1.10 -5.77 -5.87
N SER A 103 1.30 -5.98 -4.57
CA SER A 103 2.57 -5.64 -3.89
C SER A 103 3.72 -6.58 -4.27
N PHE A 104 3.42 -7.86 -4.50
CA PHE A 104 4.41 -8.85 -4.93
C PHE A 104 4.51 -9.00 -6.44
N LYS A 105 3.92 -8.09 -7.22
CA LYS A 105 3.80 -8.18 -8.68
C LYS A 105 5.09 -8.57 -9.39
N SER A 106 6.23 -7.96 -9.05
CA SER A 106 7.54 -8.29 -9.61
C SER A 106 7.99 -9.72 -9.28
N ASP A 107 7.71 -10.20 -8.07
CA ASP A 107 7.99 -11.55 -7.61
C ASP A 107 7.04 -12.60 -8.19
N LEU A 108 5.83 -12.23 -8.61
CA LEU A 108 4.79 -13.14 -9.08
C LEU A 108 4.66 -13.21 -10.61
N THR A 109 5.17 -12.21 -11.33
CA THR A 109 5.05 -12.11 -12.80
C THR A 109 5.51 -13.41 -13.49
N GLY A 110 4.64 -13.96 -14.35
CA GLY A 110 4.90 -15.19 -15.11
C GLY A 110 4.85 -16.50 -14.30
N LYS A 111 4.43 -16.48 -13.02
CA LYS A 111 4.50 -17.65 -12.12
C LYS A 111 3.13 -18.26 -11.82
N PHE A 112 3.16 -19.55 -11.48
CA PHE A 112 2.03 -20.22 -10.82
C PHE A 112 2.09 -19.96 -9.30
N VAL A 113 1.04 -19.33 -8.79
CA VAL A 113 0.95 -18.84 -7.41
C VAL A 113 -0.19 -19.54 -6.70
N LYS A 114 0.13 -20.26 -5.62
CA LYS A 114 -0.87 -20.78 -4.69
C LYS A 114 -1.13 -19.74 -3.61
N LEU A 115 -2.38 -19.41 -3.37
CA LEU A 115 -2.78 -18.47 -2.32
C LEU A 115 -3.75 -19.14 -1.34
N TYR A 116 -3.47 -18.98 -0.06
CA TYR A 116 -4.28 -19.49 1.03
C TYR A 116 -4.94 -18.35 1.81
N THR A 117 -6.23 -18.52 2.10
CA THR A 117 -7.08 -17.62 2.90
C THR A 117 -8.02 -18.48 3.75
N ASP A 118 -8.43 -17.98 4.92
CA ASP A 118 -9.40 -18.65 5.78
C ASP A 118 -10.87 -18.29 5.45
N ASN A 119 -11.11 -17.57 4.35
CA ASN A 119 -12.45 -17.18 3.90
C ASN A 119 -12.90 -17.85 2.60
N GLN A 120 -13.84 -18.79 2.74
CA GLN A 120 -14.39 -19.54 1.61
C GLN A 120 -15.09 -18.65 0.57
N ASN A 121 -15.67 -17.52 0.99
CA ASN A 121 -16.32 -16.61 0.05
C ASN A 121 -15.31 -15.97 -0.90
N VAL A 122 -14.13 -15.61 -0.40
CA VAL A 122 -13.04 -15.06 -1.23
C VAL A 122 -12.66 -16.07 -2.31
N VAL A 123 -12.49 -17.35 -1.96
CA VAL A 123 -12.19 -18.42 -2.92
C VAL A 123 -13.25 -18.50 -4.03
N GLN A 124 -14.53 -18.48 -3.67
CA GLN A 124 -15.62 -18.53 -4.66
C GLN A 124 -15.67 -17.29 -5.54
N ILE A 125 -15.44 -16.10 -4.96
CA ILE A 125 -15.45 -14.84 -5.69
C ILE A 125 -14.28 -14.78 -6.69
N VAL A 126 -13.07 -15.17 -6.30
CA VAL A 126 -11.93 -15.19 -7.23
C VAL A 126 -12.17 -16.17 -8.38
N LYS A 127 -12.79 -17.34 -8.11
CA LYS A 127 -13.05 -18.34 -9.16
C LYS A 127 -14.22 -17.99 -10.08
N LYS A 128 -15.30 -17.43 -9.53
CA LYS A 128 -16.60 -17.31 -10.23
C LYS A 128 -17.14 -15.87 -10.32
N GLY A 129 -16.51 -14.89 -9.68
CA GLY A 129 -17.03 -13.53 -9.54
C GLY A 129 -18.13 -13.41 -8.49
N SER A 130 -18.57 -12.18 -8.23
CA SER A 130 -19.61 -11.80 -7.28
C SER A 130 -20.77 -11.07 -7.97
N MET A 131 -21.97 -11.13 -7.40
CA MET A 131 -23.09 -10.27 -7.81
C MET A 131 -23.08 -8.92 -7.09
N LYS A 132 -22.36 -8.81 -5.98
CA LYS A 132 -22.18 -7.52 -5.28
C LYS A 132 -21.14 -6.71 -6.02
N VAL A 133 -21.55 -5.55 -6.56
CA VAL A 133 -20.71 -4.66 -7.38
C VAL A 133 -19.36 -4.41 -6.72
N GLU A 134 -19.33 -3.99 -5.45
CA GLU A 134 -18.05 -3.68 -4.76
C GLU A 134 -17.08 -4.86 -4.65
N LEU A 135 -17.59 -6.09 -4.55
CA LEU A 135 -16.75 -7.30 -4.52
C LEU A 135 -16.32 -7.71 -5.92
N GLN A 136 -17.21 -7.51 -6.91
CA GLN A 136 -16.91 -7.79 -8.30
C GLN A 136 -15.82 -6.85 -8.82
N ASP A 137 -15.86 -5.56 -8.45
CA ASP A 137 -14.85 -4.58 -8.84
C ASP A 137 -13.45 -4.98 -8.36
N ILE A 138 -13.33 -5.47 -7.11
CA ILE A 138 -12.04 -5.98 -6.59
C ILE A 138 -11.63 -7.27 -7.32
N ALA A 139 -12.57 -8.19 -7.56
CA ALA A 139 -12.28 -9.44 -8.26
C ALA A 139 -11.76 -9.18 -9.68
N LEU A 140 -12.33 -8.20 -10.39
CA LEU A 140 -11.87 -7.80 -11.71
C LEU A 140 -10.52 -7.12 -11.67
N SER A 141 -10.31 -6.20 -10.74
CA SER A 141 -9.00 -5.56 -10.56
C SER A 141 -7.92 -6.61 -10.30
N LEU A 142 -8.16 -7.57 -9.40
CA LEU A 142 -7.28 -8.71 -9.17
C LEU A 142 -7.06 -9.54 -10.45
N PHE A 143 -8.11 -9.82 -11.22
CA PHE A 143 -8.01 -10.55 -12.49
C PHE A 143 -7.16 -9.80 -13.52
N HIS A 144 -7.37 -8.50 -13.70
CA HIS A 144 -6.59 -7.68 -14.62
C HIS A 144 -5.12 -7.60 -14.20
N ILE A 145 -4.82 -7.52 -12.89
CA ILE A 145 -3.44 -7.61 -12.40
C ILE A 145 -2.83 -8.97 -12.77
N CYS A 146 -3.56 -10.07 -12.56
CA CYS A 146 -3.07 -11.39 -12.90
C CYS A 146 -2.84 -11.55 -14.41
N LEU A 147 -3.77 -11.08 -15.23
CA LEU A 147 -3.71 -11.14 -16.69
C LEU A 147 -2.54 -10.32 -17.24
N SER A 148 -2.43 -9.05 -16.85
CA SER A 148 -1.37 -8.14 -17.33
C SER A 148 0.05 -8.57 -16.92
N HIS A 149 0.17 -9.33 -15.83
CA HIS A 149 1.45 -9.86 -15.33
C HIS A 149 1.66 -11.36 -15.57
N ASN A 150 0.79 -12.01 -16.35
CA ASN A 150 0.85 -13.45 -16.62
C ASN A 150 0.99 -14.28 -15.32
N ILE A 151 0.26 -13.88 -14.28
CA ILE A 151 0.21 -14.57 -12.97
C ILE A 151 -0.91 -15.60 -13.03
N PHE A 152 -0.57 -16.86 -12.76
CA PHE A 152 -1.55 -17.94 -12.68
C PHE A 152 -1.90 -18.17 -11.22
N LEU A 153 -2.99 -17.54 -10.76
CA LEU A 153 -3.41 -17.57 -9.37
C LEU A 153 -4.37 -18.74 -9.09
N ASP A 154 -3.99 -19.61 -8.17
CA ASP A 154 -4.86 -20.65 -7.59
C ASP A 154 -5.13 -20.34 -6.12
N VAL A 155 -6.39 -20.04 -5.80
CA VAL A 155 -6.82 -19.69 -4.43
C VAL A 155 -7.51 -20.89 -3.79
N GLU A 156 -7.08 -21.21 -2.57
CA GLU A 156 -7.61 -22.31 -1.76
C GLU A 156 -7.93 -21.85 -0.34
N TRP A 157 -9.00 -22.41 0.20
CA TRP A 157 -9.39 -22.17 1.58
C TRP A 157 -8.58 -23.06 2.52
N ILE A 158 -8.12 -22.50 3.64
CA ILE A 158 -7.55 -23.27 4.74
C ILE A 158 -8.25 -22.98 6.06
N PRO A 159 -8.29 -23.95 6.98
CA PRO A 159 -8.71 -23.70 8.36
C PRO A 159 -7.87 -22.60 9.03
N ARG A 160 -8.50 -21.80 9.88
CA ARG A 160 -7.87 -20.63 10.54
C ARG A 160 -6.68 -21.00 11.43
N ASP A 161 -6.72 -22.17 12.05
CA ASP A 161 -5.61 -22.76 12.83
C ASP A 161 -4.36 -23.02 11.99
N LYS A 162 -4.51 -23.12 10.66
CA LYS A 162 -3.40 -23.23 9.72
C LYS A 162 -2.95 -21.88 9.13
N ASN A 163 -3.65 -20.79 9.44
CA ASN A 163 -3.37 -19.43 8.94
C ASN A 163 -2.86 -18.47 10.04
N THR A 164 -2.33 -19.02 11.13
CA THR A 164 -1.99 -18.26 12.36
C THR A 164 -1.00 -17.12 12.13
N TYR A 165 -0.02 -17.29 11.25
CA TYR A 165 0.98 -16.24 11.01
C TYR A 165 0.39 -15.06 10.23
N ALA A 166 -0.44 -15.32 9.21
CA ALA A 166 -1.12 -14.23 8.49
C ALA A 166 -2.12 -13.49 9.41
N ASP A 167 -2.88 -14.24 10.22
CA ASP A 167 -3.81 -13.70 11.22
C ASP A 167 -3.09 -12.87 12.29
N TYR A 168 -1.89 -13.28 12.73
CA TYR A 168 -1.05 -12.46 13.60
C TYR A 168 -0.64 -11.14 12.93
N LEU A 169 -0.15 -11.20 11.69
CA LEU A 169 0.27 -10.01 10.95
C LEU A 169 -0.90 -9.05 10.71
N SER A 170 -2.09 -9.54 10.38
CA SER A 170 -3.29 -8.72 10.12
C SER A 170 -3.80 -8.01 11.38
N LYS A 171 -3.38 -8.46 12.57
CA LYS A 171 -3.69 -7.83 13.87
C LYS A 171 -2.67 -6.79 14.30
N ILE A 172 -1.53 -6.69 13.63
CA ILE A 172 -0.56 -5.62 13.89
C ILE A 172 -1.20 -4.29 13.52
N PHE A 173 -1.19 -3.35 14.47
CA PHE A 173 -1.71 -2.01 14.28
C PHE A 173 -0.54 -1.04 14.09
N ASP A 174 -0.50 -0.29 12.99
CA ASP A 174 0.51 0.74 12.77
C ASP A 174 0.01 2.08 13.33
N TYR A 175 0.74 2.61 14.31
CA TYR A 175 0.42 3.87 15.00
C TYR A 175 1.04 5.09 14.28
N ASP A 176 1.98 4.83 13.37
CA ASP A 176 2.80 5.85 12.71
C ASP A 176 2.42 6.04 11.23
N ASP A 177 1.22 5.64 10.82
CA ASP A 177 0.74 5.72 9.42
C ASP A 177 0.19 7.11 9.02
N TRP A 178 0.59 8.15 9.75
CA TRP A 178 0.29 9.54 9.42
C TRP A 178 1.20 10.03 8.29
N GLY A 179 0.89 11.20 7.72
CA GLY A 179 1.72 11.79 6.67
C GLY A 179 1.65 13.31 6.68
N VAL A 180 2.38 13.95 5.77
CA VAL A 180 2.30 15.40 5.54
C VAL A 180 1.28 15.69 4.44
N SER A 181 0.54 16.80 4.56
CA SER A 181 -0.43 17.20 3.55
C SER A 181 0.25 17.53 2.21
N TYR A 182 -0.44 17.19 1.12
CA TYR A 182 0.12 17.34 -0.21
C TYR A 182 0.43 18.81 -0.57
N GLN A 183 -0.35 19.77 -0.02
CA GLN A 183 -0.10 21.20 -0.20
C GLN A 183 1.23 21.64 0.43
N ILE A 184 1.54 21.14 1.63
CA ILE A 184 2.83 21.42 2.30
C ILE A 184 3.97 20.78 1.51
N PHE A 185 3.79 19.54 1.03
CA PHE A 185 4.78 18.89 0.17
C PHE A 185 5.06 19.72 -1.10
N ILE A 186 4.04 20.13 -1.86
CA ILE A 186 4.20 20.95 -3.07
C ILE A 186 4.97 22.24 -2.78
N TYR A 187 4.68 22.90 -1.66
CA TYR A 187 5.38 24.12 -1.29
C TYR A 187 6.89 23.89 -1.14
N PHE A 188 7.29 22.82 -0.44
CA PHE A 188 8.70 22.50 -0.25
C PHE A 188 9.35 21.89 -1.49
N ASP A 189 8.60 21.19 -2.33
CA ASP A 189 9.11 20.69 -3.61
C ASP A 189 9.46 21.85 -4.55
N LYS A 190 8.68 22.93 -4.53
CA LYS A 190 9.02 24.17 -5.25
C LYS A 190 10.22 24.91 -4.65
N LEU A 191 10.40 24.84 -3.33
CA LEU A 191 11.42 25.61 -2.62
C LEU A 191 12.79 24.91 -2.60
N TRP A 192 12.80 23.60 -2.35
CA TRP A 192 14.00 22.80 -2.11
C TRP A 192 14.04 21.51 -2.94
N GLY A 193 13.04 21.28 -3.79
CA GLY A 193 12.99 20.16 -4.70
C GLY A 193 13.76 20.41 -6.02
N PRO A 194 13.48 19.59 -7.06
CA PRO A 194 12.53 18.49 -7.03
C PRO A 194 12.98 17.39 -6.07
N PHE A 195 12.05 16.86 -5.27
CA PHE A 195 12.29 15.65 -4.49
C PHE A 195 12.22 14.44 -5.41
N THR A 196 13.18 13.55 -5.24
CA THR A 196 13.35 12.38 -6.13
C THR A 196 13.07 11.07 -5.42
N CYS A 197 13.02 11.08 -4.09
CA CYS A 197 12.64 9.90 -3.32
C CYS A 197 11.91 10.25 -2.03
N ASP A 198 10.79 9.58 -1.77
CA ASP A 198 10.09 9.61 -0.48
C ASP A 198 10.49 8.38 0.35
N ARG A 199 11.27 8.57 1.42
CA ARG A 199 11.89 7.45 2.14
C ARG A 199 10.98 6.77 3.15
N PHE A 200 9.90 7.41 3.56
CA PHE A 200 9.05 6.91 4.65
C PHE A 200 7.59 7.03 4.25
N ALA A 201 7.20 6.18 3.29
CA ALA A 201 5.86 6.21 2.71
C ALA A 201 5.28 4.81 2.49
N ASP A 202 4.02 4.78 2.08
CA ASP A 202 3.35 3.62 1.51
C ASP A 202 2.64 4.02 0.21
N SER A 203 2.03 3.04 -0.45
CA SER A 203 1.28 3.27 -1.70
C SER A 203 0.15 4.30 -1.59
N LYS A 204 -0.36 4.60 -0.38
CA LYS A 204 -1.47 5.54 -0.15
C LYS A 204 -0.97 6.95 0.13
N ASN A 205 0.18 7.12 0.78
CA ASN A 205 0.65 8.41 1.28
C ASN A 205 1.88 8.99 0.57
N LYS A 206 2.52 8.21 -0.33
CA LYS A 206 3.70 8.62 -1.11
C LYS A 206 3.54 10.01 -1.75
N LYS A 207 4.63 10.78 -1.76
CA LYS A 207 4.67 12.11 -2.40
C LYS A 207 5.29 12.11 -3.79
N VAL A 208 6.10 11.11 -4.09
CA VAL A 208 6.73 10.91 -5.39
C VAL A 208 6.66 9.43 -5.78
N ASP A 209 6.87 9.14 -7.07
CA ASP A 209 6.75 7.77 -7.58
C ASP A 209 7.84 6.83 -7.08
N TYR A 210 9.05 7.34 -6.84
CA TYR A 210 10.13 6.54 -6.29
C TYR A 210 10.12 6.64 -4.76
N PHE A 211 9.67 5.61 -4.06
CA PHE A 211 9.50 5.66 -2.61
C PHE A 211 9.89 4.35 -1.91
N ASN A 212 10.26 4.45 -0.64
CA ASN A 212 10.49 3.30 0.21
C ASN A 212 9.37 3.12 1.22
N SER A 213 9.07 1.86 1.52
CA SER A 213 8.01 1.47 2.44
C SER A 213 8.50 0.55 3.55
N ARG A 214 7.75 0.50 4.65
CA ARG A 214 8.07 -0.40 5.77
C ARG A 214 7.91 -1.87 5.40
N TYR A 215 6.83 -2.18 4.68
CA TYR A 215 6.49 -3.50 4.17
C TYR A 215 6.34 -3.44 2.65
N TYR A 216 6.27 -4.59 1.99
CA TYR A 216 5.94 -4.60 0.56
C TYR A 216 4.57 -3.95 0.37
N SER A 217 4.52 -3.00 -0.56
CA SER A 217 3.30 -2.31 -0.95
C SER A 217 3.29 -2.15 -2.47
N PRO A 218 2.13 -1.91 -3.10
CA PRO A 218 2.07 -1.66 -4.53
C PRO A 218 3.05 -0.55 -4.94
N ASP A 219 3.81 -0.81 -6.01
CA ASP A 219 4.75 0.11 -6.64
C ASP A 219 5.89 0.64 -5.75
N THR A 220 6.15 0.02 -4.60
CA THR A 220 7.30 0.39 -3.76
C THR A 220 8.62 0.19 -4.51
N SER A 221 9.53 1.16 -4.41
CA SER A 221 10.89 1.03 -4.95
C SER A 221 11.81 0.22 -4.04
N GLY A 222 11.34 -0.12 -2.83
CA GLY A 222 12.11 -0.94 -1.91
C GLY A 222 11.56 -0.91 -0.49
N VAL A 223 11.66 -2.04 0.19
CA VAL A 223 11.32 -2.17 1.61
C VAL A 223 12.52 -1.87 2.51
N ASP A 224 12.26 -1.33 3.69
CA ASP A 224 13.27 -0.79 4.62
C ASP A 224 14.13 0.31 4.00
N ALA A 225 13.74 1.56 4.23
CA ALA A 225 14.46 2.72 3.71
C ALA A 225 15.95 2.73 4.07
N PHE A 226 16.34 2.14 5.21
CA PHE A 226 17.72 2.11 5.68
C PHE A 226 18.60 1.08 4.96
N ALA A 227 18.02 0.23 4.11
CA ALA A 227 18.76 -0.73 3.30
C ALA A 227 19.36 -0.11 2.02
N TYR A 228 19.05 1.14 1.71
CA TYR A 228 19.45 1.80 0.47
C TYR A 228 20.40 2.97 0.71
N ASP A 229 21.25 3.23 -0.29
CA ASP A 229 22.02 4.47 -0.35
C ASP A 229 21.11 5.65 -0.75
N TRP A 230 21.22 6.76 -0.01
CA TRP A 230 20.41 7.96 -0.20
C TRP A 230 21.17 9.09 -0.92
N SER A 231 22.47 8.89 -1.21
CA SER A 231 23.38 9.89 -1.75
C SER A 231 22.95 10.46 -3.11
N ALA A 232 22.40 9.60 -3.98
CA ALA A 232 22.01 9.94 -5.35
C ALA A 232 20.67 10.70 -5.46
N HIS A 233 19.99 10.92 -4.34
CA HIS A 233 18.64 11.47 -4.32
C HIS A 233 18.56 12.77 -3.52
N ASN A 234 17.63 13.64 -3.94
CA ASN A 234 17.05 14.63 -3.04
C ASN A 234 15.90 13.97 -2.28
N ASN A 235 16.09 13.74 -0.98
CA ASN A 235 15.23 12.88 -0.17
C ASN A 235 14.15 13.68 0.55
N TRP A 236 12.89 13.27 0.42
CA TRP A 236 11.80 13.69 1.29
C TRP A 236 11.69 12.73 2.47
N LEU A 237 11.74 13.26 3.69
CA LEU A 237 11.91 12.49 4.92
C LEU A 237 10.84 12.85 5.95
N VAL A 238 9.89 11.93 6.14
CA VAL A 238 8.85 12.01 7.18
C VAL A 238 8.87 10.71 8.00
N PRO A 239 9.96 10.41 8.72
CA PRO A 239 10.05 9.18 9.48
C PRO A 239 9.12 9.19 10.70
N PRO A 240 8.66 8.00 11.16
CA PRO A 240 8.18 7.84 12.53
C PRO A 240 9.15 8.47 13.53
N VAL A 241 8.63 9.14 14.57
CA VAL A 241 9.47 9.98 15.45
C VAL A 241 10.60 9.19 16.12
N CYS A 242 10.33 7.93 16.47
CA CYS A 242 11.32 7.02 17.05
C CYS A 242 12.49 6.70 16.10
N LEU A 243 12.31 6.87 14.79
CA LEU A 243 13.32 6.60 13.76
C LEU A 243 14.10 7.84 13.33
N VAL A 244 13.76 9.04 13.79
CA VAL A 244 14.45 10.30 13.40
C VAL A 244 15.95 10.23 13.69
N SER A 245 16.36 9.72 14.85
CA SER A 245 17.78 9.56 15.18
C SER A 245 18.51 8.62 14.22
N LYS A 246 17.86 7.51 13.85
CA LYS A 246 18.40 6.56 12.87
C LYS A 246 18.46 7.19 11.47
N CYS A 247 17.44 7.97 11.09
CA CYS A 247 17.37 8.74 9.86
C CYS A 247 18.55 9.70 9.72
N LEU A 248 18.82 10.52 10.74
CA LEU A 248 19.94 11.47 10.73
C LEU A 248 21.29 10.76 10.64
N ASN A 249 21.48 9.66 11.36
CA ASN A 249 22.72 8.89 11.26
C ASN A 249 22.90 8.26 9.88
N HIS A 250 21.82 7.73 9.28
CA HIS A 250 21.85 7.14 7.95
C HIS A 250 22.14 8.19 6.87
N MET A 251 21.51 9.37 6.94
CA MET A 251 21.83 10.49 6.04
C MET A 251 23.31 10.85 6.09
N ARG A 252 23.91 10.89 7.29
CA ARG A 252 25.33 11.13 7.48
C ARG A 252 26.19 10.05 6.82
N LEU A 253 25.89 8.77 7.07
CA LEU A 253 26.63 7.64 6.49
C LEU A 253 26.56 7.65 4.95
N CYS A 254 25.39 7.95 4.39
CA CYS A 254 25.19 8.08 2.95
C CYS A 254 25.71 9.39 2.35
N LYS A 255 26.16 10.36 3.17
CA LYS A 255 26.47 11.73 2.71
C LYS A 255 25.31 12.37 1.92
N ALA A 256 24.08 12.08 2.38
CA ALA A 256 22.86 12.42 1.67
C ALA A 256 22.38 13.85 1.98
N LYS A 257 21.56 14.37 1.07
CA LYS A 257 20.83 15.63 1.25
C LYS A 257 19.32 15.37 1.22
N GLY A 258 18.55 16.23 1.85
CA GLY A 258 17.10 16.10 1.83
C GLY A 258 16.38 17.01 2.80
N THR A 259 15.05 16.92 2.77
CA THR A 259 14.15 17.69 3.62
C THR A 259 13.54 16.79 4.69
N LEU A 260 13.81 17.11 5.96
CA LEU A 260 13.30 16.39 7.11
C LEU A 260 12.17 17.17 7.79
N VAL A 261 11.03 16.51 8.00
CA VAL A 261 9.91 17.03 8.77
C VAL A 261 9.90 16.42 10.15
N VAL A 262 9.96 17.24 11.19
CA VAL A 262 9.98 16.80 12.59
C VAL A 262 9.19 17.73 13.50
N PRO A 263 8.52 17.22 14.55
CA PRO A 263 7.93 18.08 15.57
C PRO A 263 9.03 18.75 16.42
N LYS A 264 8.76 19.97 16.90
CA LYS A 264 9.61 20.71 17.84
C LYS A 264 9.44 20.13 19.24
N TRP A 265 10.15 19.03 19.53
CA TRP A 265 10.13 18.38 20.83
C TRP A 265 11.52 18.36 21.47
N PRO A 266 11.86 19.38 22.30
CA PRO A 266 13.15 19.45 22.96
C PRO A 266 13.52 18.24 23.82
N SER A 267 12.52 17.56 24.39
CA SER A 267 12.70 16.37 25.22
C SER A 267 12.86 15.07 24.42
N ALA A 268 12.73 15.10 23.08
CA ALA A 268 12.86 13.90 22.26
C ALA A 268 14.33 13.51 22.03
N LEU A 269 14.60 12.21 21.93
CA LEU A 269 15.96 11.67 21.79
C LEU A 269 16.73 12.20 20.56
N PHE A 270 16.02 12.58 19.50
CA PHE A 270 16.64 13.13 18.29
C PHE A 270 17.02 14.60 18.42
N TRP A 271 16.45 15.34 19.39
CA TRP A 271 16.61 16.79 19.49
C TRP A 271 18.07 17.24 19.66
N PRO A 272 18.89 16.62 20.55
CA PRO A 272 20.30 16.96 20.70
C PRO A 272 21.16 16.60 19.48
N ILE A 273 20.63 15.83 18.54
CA ILE A 273 21.30 15.51 17.28
C ILE A 273 21.18 16.70 16.32
N LEU A 274 20.04 17.41 16.33
CA LEU A 274 19.75 18.54 15.44
C LEU A 274 20.28 19.88 15.96
N VAL A 275 20.28 20.08 17.28
CA VAL A 275 20.54 21.39 17.91
C VAL A 275 21.81 21.33 18.76
N ASN A 276 22.56 22.43 18.80
CA ASN A 276 23.70 22.60 19.69
C ASN A 276 23.22 22.82 21.13
N ARG A 277 23.69 21.99 22.07
CA ARG A 277 23.25 22.00 23.48
C ARG A 277 23.37 23.36 24.19
N PHE A 278 24.25 24.24 23.73
CA PHE A 278 24.60 25.49 24.41
C PHE A 278 24.10 26.75 23.72
N SER A 279 23.54 26.68 22.51
CA SER A 279 23.20 27.87 21.74
C SER A 279 21.80 27.87 21.13
N ASP A 280 21.02 26.80 21.31
CA ASP A 280 19.72 26.57 20.64
C ASP A 280 19.76 26.73 19.11
N ARG A 281 20.95 26.82 18.52
CA ARG A 281 21.16 26.88 17.07
C ARG A 281 21.23 25.48 16.51
N PHE A 282 20.63 25.30 15.34
CA PHE A 282 20.81 24.07 14.57
C PHE A 282 22.30 23.80 14.28
N LYS A 283 22.64 22.52 14.17
CA LYS A 283 23.97 22.10 13.72
C LYS A 283 24.18 22.48 12.26
N SER A 284 25.44 22.57 11.87
CA SER A 284 25.88 23.13 10.59
C SER A 284 25.49 22.31 9.35
N PHE A 285 25.00 21.08 9.51
CA PHE A 285 24.39 20.30 8.42
C PHE A 285 22.94 20.71 8.12
N VAL A 286 22.31 21.51 8.99
CA VAL A 286 20.99 22.13 8.73
C VAL A 286 21.24 23.43 7.99
N ILE A 287 20.86 23.48 6.72
CA ILE A 287 21.17 24.57 5.80
C ILE A 287 20.11 25.67 5.82
N ASP A 288 18.84 25.29 5.88
CA ASP A 288 17.69 26.19 5.99
C ASP A 288 16.57 25.50 6.79
N PHE A 289 15.62 26.27 7.31
CA PHE A 289 14.45 25.72 8.00
C PHE A 289 13.22 26.62 7.90
N ARG A 290 12.05 26.01 8.06
CA ARG A 290 10.79 26.73 8.31
C ARG A 290 10.16 26.20 9.60
N GLU A 291 9.65 27.10 10.42
CA GLU A 291 8.89 26.77 11.62
C GLU A 291 7.40 27.04 11.38
N TYR A 292 6.58 26.05 11.70
CA TYR A 292 5.14 26.17 11.74
C TYR A 292 4.67 26.14 13.19
N VAL A 293 4.06 27.23 13.65
CA VAL A 293 3.54 27.34 15.02
C VAL A 293 2.18 26.65 15.08
N LYS A 294 2.09 25.57 15.86
CA LYS A 294 0.86 24.75 16.08
C LYS A 294 -0.03 24.65 14.83
N PRO A 295 0.49 24.14 13.71
CA PRO A 295 -0.19 24.32 12.44
C PRO A 295 -1.49 23.53 12.35
N MET A 296 -2.43 24.11 11.60
CA MET A 296 -3.67 23.45 11.21
C MET A 296 -3.48 22.72 9.87
N ASN A 297 -4.01 21.51 9.74
CA ASN A 297 -4.00 20.71 8.50
C ASN A 297 -2.60 20.42 7.92
N PHE A 298 -1.54 20.47 8.73
CA PHE A 298 -0.18 20.13 8.29
C PHE A 298 -0.03 18.64 8.03
N PHE A 299 -0.58 17.80 8.91
CA PHE A 299 -0.54 16.35 8.80
C PHE A 299 -1.85 15.79 8.21
N THR A 300 -1.73 14.75 7.41
CA THR A 300 -2.84 13.88 7.00
C THR A 300 -3.05 12.83 8.08
N LYS A 301 -4.32 12.66 8.47
CA LYS A 301 -4.75 11.66 9.45
C LYS A 301 -4.45 10.27 8.88
N GLY A 302 -3.72 9.47 9.65
CA GLY A 302 -3.54 8.05 9.38
C GLY A 302 -4.80 7.24 9.72
N SER A 303 -4.69 5.93 9.78
CA SER A 303 -5.80 5.05 10.17
C SER A 303 -6.22 5.27 11.63
N GLN A 304 -5.31 5.70 12.50
CA GLN A 304 -5.63 5.92 13.90
C GLN A 304 -6.23 7.31 14.19
N GLU A 305 -7.44 7.33 14.74
CA GLU A 305 -8.10 8.60 15.06
C GLU A 305 -7.51 9.34 16.24
N LYS A 306 -6.90 8.61 17.18
CA LYS A 306 -6.28 9.14 18.39
C LYS A 306 -4.79 9.44 18.24
N SER A 307 -4.22 9.30 17.03
CA SER A 307 -2.82 9.66 16.81
C SER A 307 -2.59 11.12 17.17
N ILE A 308 -1.45 11.43 17.79
CA ILE A 308 -1.05 12.81 18.08
C ILE A 308 -0.94 13.65 16.79
N PHE A 309 -0.65 13.01 15.66
CA PHE A 309 -0.59 13.63 14.33
C PHE A 309 -1.97 13.78 13.68
N ALA A 310 -3.03 13.19 14.26
CA ALA A 310 -4.42 13.39 13.83
C ALA A 310 -5.08 14.64 14.45
N GLN A 311 -4.44 15.26 15.45
CA GLN A 311 -4.97 16.42 16.18
C GLN A 311 -5.02 17.67 15.28
N ARG A 312 -6.11 18.45 15.41
CA ARG A 312 -6.31 19.70 14.67
C ARG A 312 -6.76 20.80 15.63
N PRO A 313 -5.94 21.86 15.88
CA PRO A 313 -4.57 22.05 15.40
C PRO A 313 -3.58 21.02 16.00
N PHE A 314 -2.41 20.84 15.39
CA PHE A 314 -1.34 20.05 15.98
C PHE A 314 -0.80 20.76 17.23
N ASN A 315 -0.66 20.05 18.33
CA ASN A 315 -0.40 20.64 19.65
C ASN A 315 1.05 21.13 19.86
N SER A 316 1.94 20.92 18.89
CA SER A 316 3.33 21.35 18.93
C SER A 316 3.70 22.13 17.67
N ASN A 317 4.85 22.80 17.69
CA ASN A 317 5.38 23.40 16.47
C ASN A 317 6.00 22.30 15.60
N VAL A 318 6.11 22.57 14.31
CA VAL A 318 6.72 21.65 13.35
C VAL A 318 7.87 22.36 12.67
N TYR A 319 9.01 21.69 12.57
CA TYR A 319 10.12 22.12 11.74
C TYR A 319 10.14 21.33 10.44
N VAL A 320 10.39 22.06 9.35
CA VAL A 320 10.80 21.49 8.08
C VAL A 320 12.23 21.95 7.84
N LEU A 321 13.16 21.01 7.83
CA LEU A 321 14.60 21.26 7.84
C LEU A 321 15.20 20.82 6.51
N LEU A 322 15.92 21.72 5.84
CA LEU A 322 16.78 21.37 4.72
C LEU A 322 18.13 20.90 5.26
N LEU A 323 18.49 19.65 4.98
CA LEU A 323 19.68 19.00 5.50
C LEU A 323 20.66 18.67 4.36
N ASP A 324 21.95 18.86 4.61
CA ASP A 324 23.03 18.48 3.70
C ASP A 324 24.20 17.86 4.47
N PHE A 325 24.36 16.54 4.34
CA PHE A 325 25.47 15.78 4.92
C PHE A 325 26.61 15.52 3.93
N SER A 326 26.59 16.10 2.72
CA SER A 326 27.65 15.87 1.72
C SER A 326 29.05 16.29 2.18
N LYS A 327 29.12 17.18 3.17
CA LYS A 327 30.35 17.76 3.75
C LYS A 327 30.72 17.18 5.12
N TYR A 328 29.99 16.21 5.65
CA TYR A 328 30.11 15.72 7.04
C TYR A 328 30.39 14.23 7.16
#